data_AF-A0A8S3U9C7-F1
#
_entry.id   AF-A0A8S3U9C7-F1
#
_cell.length_a   1.000
_cell.length_b   1.000
_cell.length_c   1.000
_cell.angle_alpha   90.00
_cell.angle_beta   90.00
_cell.angle_gamma   90.00
#
_symmetry.space_group_name_H-M   'P 1'
#
loop_
_entity.id
_entity.type
_entity.pdbx_description
1 polymer ?
#
loop_
_entity_poly.entity_id
_entity_poly.type
_entity_poly.pdbx_seq_one_letter_code
_entity_poly.pdbx_strand_id
1 'polypeptide(L)'
;MELAQMMEIVQRNNICTATKCACSADSYRKGGTECATRIALNVTCTDSAHCIVNAECRDDGAGNRCYCKDSHNPDGNTCVTKVAYGDACTGSGVGNCAETTHIVCDTTCKCDTGFFRKTTAAECSARVGFEIGCDAAQIASDQCSVDETECKEDAGTDKMSL
;
A
#
# COMPACT_ATOMS: atom_id res chain seq x y z
N MET A 1 -55.84 -3.97 18.58
CA MET A 1 -55.07 -2.83 18.03
C MET A 1 -53.77 -2.79 18.81
N GLU A 2 -52.78 -3.55 18.38
CA GLU A 2 -51.49 -3.70 19.08
C GLU A 2 -50.44 -2.91 18.30
N LEU A 3 -50.08 -1.75 18.85
CA LEU A 3 -49.03 -0.87 18.35
C LEU A 3 -47.69 -1.36 18.88
N ALA A 4 -47.13 -2.38 18.23
CA ALA A 4 -45.74 -2.80 18.42
C ALA A 4 -44.94 -2.47 17.15
N GLN A 5 -44.67 -1.18 16.93
CA GLN A 5 -43.67 -0.69 15.99
C GLN A 5 -42.84 0.39 16.68
N MET A 6 -42.11 0.01 17.73
CA MET A 6 -41.09 0.88 18.31
C MET A 6 -39.81 0.81 17.48
N MET A 7 -39.58 1.87 16.72
CA MET A 7 -38.27 2.46 16.41
C MET A 7 -37.27 1.61 15.60
N GLU A 8 -37.64 1.28 14.37
CA GLU A 8 -36.65 1.21 13.29
C GLU A 8 -37.02 2.24 12.22
N ILE A 9 -36.61 3.50 12.41
CA ILE A 9 -36.53 4.45 11.30
C ILE A 9 -35.32 4.05 10.46
N VAL A 10 -35.41 2.92 9.76
CA VAL A 10 -34.47 2.58 8.69
C VAL A 10 -34.88 3.42 7.48
N GLN A 11 -34.52 4.71 7.50
CA GLN A 11 -34.35 5.41 6.23
C GLN A 11 -33.13 4.78 5.57
N ARG A 12 -33.27 4.32 4.32
CA ARG A 12 -32.24 3.54 3.62
C ARG A 12 -30.87 4.15 3.85
N ASN A 13 -29.94 3.29 4.27
CA ASN A 13 -28.53 3.63 4.53
C ASN A 13 -28.25 4.50 5.77
N ASN A 14 -29.19 4.67 6.70
CA ASN A 14 -28.96 5.34 7.98
C ASN A 14 -28.79 4.34 9.13
N ILE A 15 -27.86 4.63 10.03
CA ILE A 15 -27.71 4.01 11.35
C ILE A 15 -28.10 5.06 12.38
N CYS A 16 -29.19 4.81 13.11
CA CYS A 16 -29.76 5.74 14.08
C CYS A 16 -29.63 5.22 15.51
N THR A 17 -29.22 6.11 16.41
CA THR A 17 -29.35 5.98 17.87
C THR A 17 -30.52 6.82 18.36
N ALA A 18 -30.87 6.73 19.65
CA ALA A 18 -32.00 7.47 20.24
C ALA A 18 -31.96 9.00 20.02
N THR A 19 -30.78 9.57 19.77
CA THR A 19 -30.58 11.03 19.65
C THR A 19 -29.87 11.47 18.37
N LYS A 20 -29.34 10.53 17.56
CA LYS A 20 -28.55 10.87 16.38
C LYS A 20 -28.60 9.79 15.31
N CYS A 21 -28.81 10.20 14.06
CA CYS A 21 -28.62 9.37 12.88
C CYS A 21 -27.34 9.74 12.14
N ALA A 22 -26.65 8.74 11.61
CA ALA A 22 -25.53 8.89 10.69
C ALA A 22 -25.73 7.97 9.48
N CYS A 23 -25.07 8.27 8.36
CA CYS A 23 -25.03 7.31 7.26
C CYS A 23 -24.26 6.05 7.69
N SER A 24 -24.71 4.90 7.20
CA SER A 24 -23.97 3.63 7.26
C SER A 24 -22.59 3.77 6.61
N ALA A 25 -21.69 2.82 6.92
CA ALA A 25 -20.31 2.85 6.44
C ALA A 25 -20.20 2.98 4.91
N ASP A 26 -21.11 2.32 4.17
CA ASP A 26 -21.15 2.32 2.70
C ASP A 26 -21.89 3.53 2.10
N SER A 27 -22.20 4.53 2.91
CA SER A 27 -22.93 5.72 2.49
C SER A 27 -22.33 7.02 2.99
N TYR A 28 -22.69 8.10 2.32
CA TYR A 28 -22.28 9.45 2.66
C TYR A 28 -23.48 10.38 2.69
N ARG A 29 -23.35 11.48 3.42
CA ARG A 29 -24.42 12.46 3.56
C ARG A 29 -24.46 13.36 2.32
N LYS A 30 -25.49 13.20 1.50
CA LYS A 30 -25.67 14.00 0.28
C LYS A 30 -26.28 15.37 0.58
N GLY A 31 -27.02 15.49 1.68
CA GLY A 31 -27.65 16.71 2.16
C GLY A 31 -28.75 16.41 3.18
N GLY A 32 -29.04 17.34 4.10
CA GLY A 32 -30.13 17.15 5.07
C GLY A 32 -30.00 15.86 5.88
N THR A 33 -31.01 14.99 5.84
CA THR A 33 -30.99 13.64 6.46
C THR A 33 -30.82 12.51 5.44
N GLU A 34 -30.53 12.85 4.18
CA GLU A 34 -30.39 11.89 3.08
C GLU A 34 -28.97 11.33 3.01
N CYS A 35 -28.89 10.00 2.93
CA CYS A 35 -27.66 9.27 2.70
C CYS A 35 -27.68 8.60 1.33
N ALA A 36 -26.61 8.79 0.58
CA ALA A 36 -26.39 8.19 -0.73
C ALA A 36 -25.27 7.15 -0.62
N THR A 37 -25.32 6.12 -1.45
CA THR A 37 -24.25 5.11 -1.55
C THR A 37 -22.94 5.78 -1.94
N ARG A 38 -21.85 5.37 -1.30
CA ARG A 38 -20.50 5.84 -1.66
C ARG A 38 -20.14 5.54 -3.12
N ILE A 39 -19.38 6.45 -3.71
CA ILE A 39 -18.95 6.43 -5.10
C ILE A 39 -17.78 5.45 -5.26
N ALA A 40 -17.93 4.52 -6.21
CA ALA A 40 -16.94 3.51 -6.58
C ALA A 40 -15.63 4.12 -7.11
N LEU A 41 -14.57 3.31 -7.15
CA LEU A 41 -13.29 3.72 -7.72
C LEU A 41 -13.41 4.09 -9.20
N ASN A 42 -12.56 5.01 -9.65
CA ASN A 42 -12.51 5.52 -11.03
C ASN A 42 -13.79 6.23 -11.51
N VAL A 43 -14.76 6.48 -10.62
CA VAL A 43 -15.97 7.24 -10.91
C VAL A 43 -15.79 8.69 -10.49
N THR A 44 -16.42 9.59 -11.25
CA THR A 44 -16.35 11.04 -10.99
C THR A 44 -16.84 11.42 -9.61
N CYS A 45 -16.12 12.33 -8.97
CA CYS A 45 -16.43 12.81 -7.62
C CYS A 45 -16.19 14.32 -7.50
N THR A 46 -16.72 14.90 -6.43
CA THR A 46 -16.51 16.32 -6.07
C THR A 46 -15.91 16.49 -4.68
N ASP A 47 -15.96 15.43 -3.85
CA ASP A 47 -15.49 15.43 -2.48
C ASP A 47 -15.05 14.00 -2.11
N SER A 48 -13.92 13.88 -1.42
CA SER A 48 -13.39 12.61 -0.91
C SER A 48 -14.35 11.90 0.03
N ALA A 49 -15.20 12.63 0.76
CA ALA A 49 -16.22 12.06 1.63
C ALA A 49 -17.27 11.25 0.87
N HIS A 50 -17.43 11.47 -0.44
CA HIS A 50 -18.37 10.75 -1.28
C HIS A 50 -17.83 9.40 -1.76
N CYS A 51 -16.51 9.23 -1.84
CA CYS A 51 -15.87 8.01 -2.31
C CYS A 51 -16.05 6.84 -1.31
N ILE A 52 -15.82 5.61 -1.78
CA ILE A 52 -15.75 4.43 -0.89
C ILE A 52 -14.75 4.62 0.26
N VAL A 53 -14.88 3.81 1.30
CA VAL A 53 -14.00 3.89 2.47
C VAL A 53 -12.53 3.74 2.03
N ASN A 54 -11.66 4.57 2.63
CA ASN A 54 -10.23 4.67 2.30
C ASN A 54 -9.89 5.12 0.88
N ALA A 55 -10.86 5.63 0.11
CA ALA A 55 -10.61 6.38 -1.10
C ALA A 55 -10.66 7.90 -0.87
N GLU A 56 -10.16 8.63 -1.85
CA GLU A 56 -10.16 10.08 -1.91
C GLU A 56 -10.42 10.54 -3.36
N CYS A 57 -10.98 11.74 -3.47
CA CYS A 57 -11.29 12.36 -4.74
C CYS A 57 -10.06 13.12 -5.23
N ARG A 58 -9.49 12.71 -6.36
CA ARG A 58 -8.28 13.32 -6.94
C ARG A 58 -8.44 13.61 -8.41
N ASP A 59 -7.82 14.68 -8.87
CA ASP A 59 -7.73 15.00 -10.30
C ASP A 59 -6.60 14.19 -10.93
N ASP A 60 -6.90 13.48 -12.02
CA ASP A 60 -5.94 12.72 -12.81
C ASP A 60 -5.63 13.36 -14.18
N GLY A 61 -6.08 14.59 -14.40
CA GLY A 61 -5.92 15.33 -15.65
C GLY A 61 -7.07 15.16 -16.64
N ALA A 62 -7.95 14.18 -16.47
CA ALA A 62 -9.23 14.07 -17.19
C ALA A 62 -10.44 14.35 -16.28
N GLY A 63 -10.19 14.72 -15.02
CA GLY A 63 -11.18 15.16 -14.05
C GLY A 63 -11.06 14.44 -12.71
N ASN A 64 -11.83 14.92 -11.74
CA ASN A 64 -11.86 14.38 -10.39
C ASN A 64 -12.50 12.99 -10.35
N ARG A 65 -11.76 11.98 -9.90
CA ARG A 65 -12.23 10.60 -9.72
C ARG A 65 -11.81 10.03 -8.36
N CYS A 66 -12.57 9.03 -7.90
CA CYS A 66 -12.25 8.35 -6.65
C CYS A 66 -11.10 7.37 -6.82
N TYR A 67 -10.07 7.51 -5.99
CA TYR A 67 -8.89 6.63 -5.95
C TYR A 67 -8.58 6.21 -4.53
N CYS A 68 -8.04 5.01 -4.32
CA CYS A 68 -7.54 4.61 -2.99
C CYS A 68 -6.48 5.58 -2.50
N LYS A 69 -6.56 6.01 -1.23
CA LYS A 69 -5.54 6.85 -0.60
C LYS A 69 -4.16 6.21 -0.73
N ASP A 70 -3.10 7.02 -0.65
CA ASP A 70 -1.72 6.56 -0.88
C ASP A 70 -1.26 5.39 0.00
N SER A 71 -1.86 5.19 1.18
CA SER A 71 -1.59 4.06 2.06
C SER A 71 -2.38 2.79 1.74
N HIS A 72 -3.17 2.78 0.66
CA HIS A 72 -4.08 1.70 0.28
C HIS A 72 -3.96 1.35 -1.21
N ASN A 73 -4.35 0.14 -1.56
CA ASN A 73 -4.45 -0.33 -2.94
C ASN A 73 -5.87 -0.72 -3.33
N PRO A 74 -6.20 -0.60 -4.62
CA PRO A 74 -7.45 -1.11 -5.15
C PRO A 74 -7.45 -2.64 -5.11
N ASP A 75 -8.42 -3.22 -4.41
CA ASP A 75 -8.81 -4.62 -4.53
C ASP A 75 -10.29 -4.67 -4.91
N GLY A 76 -10.55 -4.88 -6.21
CA GLY A 76 -11.87 -4.71 -6.79
C GLY A 76 -12.42 -3.30 -6.57
N ASN A 77 -13.54 -3.19 -5.85
CA ASN A 77 -14.15 -1.91 -5.46
C ASN A 77 -13.94 -1.60 -3.97
N THR A 78 -12.82 -2.04 -3.40
CA THR A 78 -12.40 -1.75 -2.04
C THR A 78 -10.97 -1.22 -2.02
N CYS A 79 -10.62 -0.51 -0.96
CA CYS A 79 -9.27 -0.02 -0.74
C CYS A 79 -8.66 -0.74 0.46
N VAL A 80 -7.75 -1.66 0.20
CA VAL A 80 -7.06 -2.46 1.23
C VAL A 80 -5.75 -1.81 1.61
N THR A 81 -5.38 -1.87 2.89
CA THR A 81 -4.15 -1.24 3.38
C THR A 81 -2.93 -1.90 2.72
N LYS A 82 -1.97 -1.08 2.32
CA LYS A 82 -0.66 -1.55 1.86
C LYS A 82 0.06 -2.32 2.98
N VAL A 83 0.76 -3.39 2.63
CA VAL A 83 1.46 -4.24 3.61
C VAL A 83 2.91 -3.78 3.80
N ALA A 84 3.49 -4.07 4.96
CA ALA A 84 4.85 -3.62 5.29
C ALA A 84 5.91 -4.49 4.62
N TYR A 85 7.16 -4.01 4.63
CA TYR A 85 8.30 -4.83 4.22
C TYR A 85 8.31 -6.19 4.94
N GLY A 86 8.49 -7.27 4.17
CA GLY A 86 8.58 -8.64 4.65
C GLY A 86 7.21 -9.33 4.78
N ASP A 87 6.12 -8.57 4.79
CA ASP A 87 4.78 -9.14 4.84
C ASP A 87 4.37 -9.70 3.47
N ALA A 88 3.50 -10.71 3.51
CA ALA A 88 2.91 -11.29 2.32
C ALA A 88 2.05 -10.25 1.59
N CYS A 89 2.21 -10.20 0.28
CA CYS A 89 1.50 -9.28 -0.60
C CYS A 89 0.90 -10.05 -1.78
N THR A 90 -0.20 -9.51 -2.33
CA THR A 90 -0.91 -10.13 -3.47
C THR A 90 -0.79 -9.25 -4.70
N GLY A 91 -0.47 -9.86 -5.85
CA GLY A 91 -0.15 -9.14 -7.10
C GLY A 91 1.35 -8.97 -7.29
N SER A 92 1.78 -8.41 -8.42
CA SER A 92 3.21 -8.19 -8.72
C SER A 92 3.49 -6.72 -8.99
N GLY A 93 4.68 -6.24 -8.59
CA GLY A 93 5.18 -4.90 -8.91
C GLY A 93 5.08 -3.86 -7.80
N VAL A 94 5.19 -2.59 -8.19
CA VAL A 94 5.18 -1.42 -7.29
C VAL A 94 3.77 -1.08 -6.83
N GLY A 95 3.61 -0.71 -5.56
CA GLY A 95 2.35 -0.20 -5.02
C GLY A 95 1.69 -1.07 -3.96
N ASN A 96 1.93 -2.39 -3.95
CA ASN A 96 1.36 -3.29 -2.92
C ASN A 96 1.93 -3.11 -1.52
N CYS A 97 3.08 -2.45 -1.43
CA CYS A 97 3.87 -2.25 -0.23
C CYS A 97 3.74 -0.80 0.28
N ALA A 98 3.72 -0.64 1.60
CA ALA A 98 3.50 0.64 2.27
C ALA A 98 4.64 1.62 2.01
N GLU A 99 5.86 1.08 1.96
CA GLU A 99 7.06 1.78 1.57
C GLU A 99 7.18 1.83 0.04
N THR A 100 7.47 3.01 -0.50
CA THR A 100 7.28 3.28 -1.94
C THR A 100 8.57 3.26 -2.76
N THR A 101 9.73 3.48 -2.13
CA THR A 101 10.99 3.64 -2.87
C THR A 101 11.75 2.32 -2.96
N HIS A 102 11.87 1.79 -4.18
CA HIS A 102 12.56 0.53 -4.50
C HIS A 102 12.07 -0.68 -3.71
N ILE A 103 10.77 -0.73 -3.39
CA ILE A 103 10.12 -1.89 -2.81
C ILE A 103 9.06 -2.41 -3.78
N VAL A 104 9.13 -3.72 -4.01
CA VAL A 104 8.25 -4.43 -4.94
C VAL A 104 7.60 -5.62 -4.24
N CYS A 105 6.41 -5.97 -4.72
CA CYS A 105 5.76 -7.21 -4.36
C CYS A 105 6.08 -8.31 -5.38
N ASP A 106 6.62 -9.42 -4.89
CA ASP A 106 6.86 -10.66 -5.65
C ASP A 106 6.08 -11.83 -5.01
N THR A 107 6.19 -11.96 -3.69
CA THR A 107 5.37 -12.82 -2.82
C THR A 107 5.27 -12.19 -1.43
N THR A 108 6.35 -11.55 -1.01
CA THR A 108 6.41 -10.59 0.09
C THR A 108 6.95 -9.25 -0.43
N CYS A 109 6.71 -8.19 0.34
CA CYS A 109 7.29 -6.88 0.07
C CYS A 109 8.79 -6.90 0.35
N LYS A 110 9.60 -6.69 -0.70
CA LYS A 110 11.07 -6.71 -0.61
C LYS A 110 11.69 -5.60 -1.44
N CYS A 111 12.98 -5.35 -1.22
CA CYS A 111 13.70 -4.42 -2.09
C CYS A 111 13.73 -4.95 -3.52
N ASP A 112 13.60 -4.04 -4.48
CA ASP A 112 13.71 -4.33 -5.90
C ASP A 112 15.11 -4.84 -6.26
N THR A 113 15.24 -5.44 -7.43
CA THR A 113 16.51 -5.90 -7.97
C THR A 113 17.52 -4.76 -8.01
N GLY A 114 18.74 -5.01 -7.54
CA GLY A 114 19.77 -3.98 -7.41
C GLY A 114 19.69 -3.16 -6.12
N PHE A 115 18.74 -3.44 -5.21
CA PHE A 115 18.62 -2.79 -3.92
C PHE A 115 18.69 -3.77 -2.75
N PHE A 116 19.09 -3.28 -1.57
CA PHE A 116 19.13 -4.04 -0.32
C PHE A 116 18.47 -3.25 0.81
N ARG A 117 17.99 -3.96 1.84
CA ARG A 117 17.38 -3.34 3.02
C ARG A 117 18.47 -2.86 3.98
N LYS A 118 18.45 -1.58 4.33
CA LYS A 118 19.29 -1.07 5.41
C LYS A 118 18.85 -1.68 6.74
N THR A 119 19.79 -2.19 7.52
CA THR A 119 19.49 -2.75 8.86
C THR A 119 18.99 -1.69 9.85
N THR A 120 19.30 -0.42 9.60
CA THR A 120 18.99 0.71 10.48
C THR A 120 17.80 1.56 10.02
N ALA A 121 17.20 1.27 8.86
CA ALA A 121 16.10 2.06 8.28
C ALA A 121 15.10 1.17 7.54
N ALA A 122 13.83 1.59 7.53
CA ALA A 122 12.78 0.98 6.68
C ALA A 122 12.90 1.46 5.23
N GLU A 123 14.12 1.40 4.68
CA GLU A 123 14.44 1.93 3.36
C GLU A 123 15.33 0.95 2.59
N CYS A 124 15.13 0.92 1.28
CA CYS A 124 16.00 0.22 0.35
C CYS A 124 17.10 1.15 -0.15
N SER A 125 18.29 0.62 -0.36
CA SER A 125 19.43 1.37 -0.89
C SER A 125 20.10 0.61 -2.02
N ALA A 126 20.62 1.36 -2.99
CA ALA A 126 21.28 0.78 -4.14
C ALA A 126 22.45 -0.10 -3.65
N ARG A 127 22.52 -1.30 -4.20
CA ARG A 127 23.65 -2.19 -3.99
C ARG A 127 24.89 -1.55 -4.59
N VAL A 128 26.04 -1.83 -3.96
CA VAL A 128 27.34 -1.42 -4.49
C VAL A 128 27.59 -2.19 -5.78
N GLY A 129 27.89 -1.44 -6.84
CA GLY A 129 28.19 -2.00 -8.16
C GLY A 129 29.55 -2.69 -8.19
N PHE A 130 29.68 -3.69 -9.06
CA PHE A 130 30.89 -4.48 -9.27
C PHE A 130 32.15 -3.60 -9.47
N GLU A 131 32.04 -2.50 -10.21
CA GLU A 131 33.17 -1.63 -10.54
C GLU A 131 33.80 -0.91 -9.33
N ILE A 132 33.06 -0.78 -8.22
CA ILE A 132 33.54 -0.11 -7.01
C ILE A 132 34.26 -1.09 -6.07
N GLY A 133 34.01 -2.40 -6.24
CA GLY A 133 34.45 -3.44 -5.33
C GLY A 133 33.64 -3.43 -4.02
N CYS A 134 33.44 -4.61 -3.45
CA CYS A 134 32.82 -4.78 -2.15
C CYS A 134 33.85 -5.24 -1.12
N ASP A 135 33.76 -4.71 0.10
CA ASP A 135 34.47 -5.28 1.24
C ASP A 135 33.71 -6.47 1.87
N ALA A 136 34.38 -7.20 2.75
CA ALA A 136 33.82 -8.38 3.41
C ALA A 136 32.56 -8.06 4.26
N ALA A 137 32.45 -6.85 4.82
CA ALA A 137 31.29 -6.46 5.62
C ALA A 137 30.07 -6.17 4.73
N GLN A 138 30.28 -5.59 3.55
CA GLN A 138 29.25 -5.34 2.54
C GLN A 138 28.73 -6.66 1.94
N ILE A 139 29.61 -7.63 1.71
CA ILE A 139 29.24 -8.98 1.26
C ILE A 139 28.41 -9.68 2.34
N ALA A 140 28.88 -9.68 3.59
CA ALA A 140 28.19 -10.33 4.71
C ALA A 140 26.81 -9.72 5.02
N SER A 141 26.55 -8.50 4.54
CA SER A 141 25.32 -7.75 4.78
C SER A 141 24.42 -7.62 3.54
N ASP A 142 24.64 -8.43 2.50
CA ASP A 142 23.87 -8.44 1.25
C ASP A 142 23.77 -7.07 0.56
N GLN A 143 24.85 -6.28 0.61
CA GLN A 143 24.89 -4.92 0.04
C GLN A 143 25.47 -4.86 -1.37
N CYS A 144 25.88 -6.00 -1.92
CA CYS A 144 26.59 -6.09 -3.20
C CYS A 144 25.64 -6.53 -4.32
N SER A 145 25.81 -5.96 -5.52
CA SER A 145 25.06 -6.41 -6.69
C SER A 145 25.63 -7.72 -7.18
N VAL A 146 24.85 -8.79 -7.11
CA VAL A 146 25.17 -10.10 -7.70
C VAL A 146 24.61 -10.17 -9.12
N ASP A 147 24.97 -9.23 -9.98
CA ASP A 147 24.81 -9.50 -11.42
C ASP A 147 25.80 -10.61 -11.76
N GLU A 148 25.27 -11.76 -12.22
CA GLU A 148 25.89 -13.10 -12.21
C GLU A 148 27.17 -13.26 -13.07
N THR A 149 27.75 -12.21 -13.63
CA THR A 149 28.96 -12.29 -14.45
C THR A 149 30.24 -12.13 -13.62
N GLU A 150 30.47 -13.04 -12.66
CA GLU A 150 31.72 -13.24 -11.90
C GLU A 150 31.80 -12.58 -10.52
N CYS A 151 31.24 -13.25 -9.50
CA CYS A 151 31.97 -13.38 -8.23
C CYS A 151 33.22 -14.23 -8.51
N LYS A 152 34.31 -13.62 -8.99
CA LYS A 152 35.62 -14.23 -8.78
C LYS A 152 35.89 -14.09 -7.30
N GLU A 153 35.75 -15.21 -6.60
CA GLU A 153 36.45 -15.37 -5.32
C GLU A 153 37.88 -14.91 -5.59
N ASP A 154 38.29 -13.78 -5.01
CA ASP A 154 39.71 -13.52 -4.81
C ASP A 154 40.17 -14.67 -3.91
N ALA A 155 40.62 -15.75 -4.56
CA ALA A 155 41.37 -16.81 -3.94
C ALA A 155 42.60 -16.13 -3.34
N GLY A 156 42.47 -15.70 -2.09
CA GLY A 156 43.54 -15.32 -1.21
C GLY A 156 44.40 -16.56 -0.94
N THR A 157 45.14 -17.01 -1.93
CA THR A 157 46.28 -17.89 -1.79
C THR A 157 47.51 -17.11 -2.19
N ASP A 158 48.08 -16.39 -1.23
CA ASP A 158 49.51 -16.55 -0.97
C ASP A 158 49.90 -15.92 0.37
N LYS A 159 49.69 -16.65 1.47
CA LYS A 159 50.56 -16.64 2.66
C LYS A 159 50.41 -17.95 3.44
N MET A 160 51.20 -18.97 3.07
CA MET A 160 51.65 -19.98 4.02
C MET A 160 53.16 -20.17 3.90
N SER A 161 53.79 -20.01 5.06
CA SER A 161 55.20 -20.10 5.42
C SER A 161 55.92 -21.38 4.95
N LEU A 162 57.18 -21.23 4.50
CA LEU A 162 58.41 -21.51 5.27
C LEU A 162 59.65 -21.10 4.47
#